data_AF-V6M4H0-F1
#
_entry.id   AF-V6M4H0-F1
#
_cell.length_a   1.000
_cell.length_b   1.000
_cell.length_c   1.000
_cell.angle_alpha   90.00
_cell.angle_beta   90.00
_cell.angle_gamma   90.00
#
_symmetry.space_group_name_H-M   'P 1'
#
loop_
_entity.id
_entity.type
_entity.pdbx_description
1 polymer ?
#
loop_
_entity_poly.entity_id
_entity_poly.type
_entity_poly.pdbx_seq_one_letter_code
_entity_poly.pdbx_strand_id
1 'polypeptide(L)'
;MDYYIGVATTNECPPGLAALEVAASTWAVFEAIGPFPQTLQNTWGRIYSEWFPTSSYELAKGPEMLWNAHKDTTSPTFKSEIWIPVVKRMS
;
A
#
# COMPACT_ATOMS: atom_id res chain seq x y z
N MET A 1 -11.00 10.17 5.08
CA MET A 1 -9.92 9.17 4.94
C MET A 1 -8.74 9.71 5.67
N ASP A 2 -8.21 8.95 6.62
CA ASP A 2 -7.03 9.36 7.37
C ASP A 2 -5.77 8.95 6.59
N TYR A 3 -4.72 9.75 6.69
CA TYR A 3 -3.45 9.49 6.04
C TYR A 3 -2.32 9.62 7.07
N TYR A 4 -1.46 8.61 7.11
CA TYR A 4 -0.38 8.51 8.08
C TYR A 4 0.96 8.37 7.34
N ILE A 5 1.98 9.04 7.84
CA ILE A 5 3.38 8.79 7.48
C ILE A 5 4.03 8.19 8.71
N GLY A 6 4.57 6.99 8.59
CA GLY A 6 5.13 6.25 9.71
C GLY A 6 6.09 5.16 9.28
N VAL A 7 6.52 4.38 10.25
CA VAL A 7 7.40 3.22 10.07
C VAL A 7 6.78 2.02 10.75
N ALA A 8 6.88 0.85 10.13
CA ALA A 8 6.50 -0.40 10.78
C ALA A 8 7.50 -0.73 11.89
N THR A 9 7.01 -1.00 13.10
CA THR A 9 7.86 -1.30 14.25
C THR A 9 7.15 -2.23 15.23
N THR A 10 7.93 -2.95 16.03
CA THR A 10 7.48 -3.72 17.19
C THR A 10 7.90 -3.06 18.51
N ASN A 11 8.50 -1.85 18.44
CA ASN A 11 8.94 -1.10 19.61
C ASN A 11 7.78 -0.31 20.20
N GLU A 12 7.92 0.11 21.46
CA GLU A 12 6.98 1.03 22.08
C GLU A 12 6.92 2.36 21.33
N CYS A 13 5.71 2.91 21.20
CA CYS A 13 5.49 4.18 20.52
C CYS A 13 6.08 5.34 21.35
N PRO A 14 6.95 6.18 20.77
CA PRO A 14 7.48 7.35 21.46
C PRO A 14 6.39 8.36 21.84
N PRO A 15 6.59 9.16 22.90
CA PRO A 15 5.66 10.23 23.24
C PRO A 15 5.56 11.25 22.10
N GLY A 16 4.33 11.71 21.83
CA GLY A 16 4.05 12.68 20.76
C GLY A 16 3.80 12.07 19.38
N LEU A 17 3.84 10.74 19.25
CA LEU A 17 3.42 10.02 18.04
C LEU A 17 2.17 9.19 18.30
N ALA A 18 1.48 8.83 17.22
CA ALA A 18 0.35 7.90 17.26
C ALA A 18 0.82 6.48 16.93
N ALA A 19 0.33 5.50 17.69
CA ALA A 19 0.46 4.08 17.34
C ALA A 19 -0.78 3.63 16.56
N LEU A 20 -0.57 2.96 15.44
CA LEU A 20 -1.63 2.32 14.67
C LEU A 20 -1.36 0.82 14.64
N GLU A 21 -2.21 0.05 15.32
CA GLU A 21 -2.16 -1.41 15.27
C GLU A 21 -2.63 -1.90 13.90
N VAL A 22 -1.81 -2.70 13.23
CA VAL A 22 -2.13 -3.33 11.96
C VAL A 22 -2.22 -4.84 12.18
N ALA A 23 -3.45 -5.36 12.18
CA ALA A 23 -3.67 -6.79 12.33
C ALA A 23 -3.02 -7.59 11.18
N ALA A 24 -2.56 -8.80 11.50
CA ALA A 24 -2.04 -9.72 10.50
C ALA A 24 -3.09 -9.95 9.40
N SER A 25 -2.67 -9.78 8.15
CA SER A 25 -3.52 -9.84 6.95
C SER A 25 -2.78 -10.56 5.82
N THR A 26 -3.54 -11.06 4.86
CA THR A 26 -2.99 -11.39 3.53
C THR A 26 -2.93 -10.12 2.72
N TRP A 27 -1.83 -9.91 1.98
CA TRP A 27 -1.59 -8.70 1.22
C TRP A 27 -1.40 -9.01 -0.26
N ALA A 28 -2.07 -8.26 -1.13
CA ALA A 28 -1.69 -8.14 -2.52
C ALA A 28 -0.68 -6.99 -2.64
N VAL A 29 0.51 -7.28 -3.19
CA VAL A 29 1.61 -6.32 -3.31
C VAL A 29 1.86 -6.04 -4.79
N PHE A 30 1.83 -4.76 -5.17
CA PHE A 30 2.02 -4.30 -6.54
C PHE A 30 3.19 -3.34 -6.62
N GLU A 31 4.08 -3.58 -7.57
CA GLU A 31 5.19 -2.66 -7.84
C GLU A 31 4.76 -1.57 -8.82
N ALA A 32 5.13 -0.34 -8.51
CA ALA A 32 5.04 0.81 -9.41
C ALA A 32 6.46 1.31 -9.69
N ILE A 33 6.95 1.07 -10.91
CA ILE A 33 8.30 1.46 -11.35
C ILE A 33 8.16 2.49 -12.47
N GLY A 34 8.53 3.73 -12.20
CA GLY A 34 8.47 4.82 -13.18
C GLY A 34 8.42 6.21 -12.54
N PRO A 35 8.07 7.25 -13.30
CA PRO A 35 7.99 8.61 -12.79
C PRO A 35 6.98 8.75 -11.64
N PHE A 36 7.44 9.29 -10.50
CA PHE A 36 6.60 9.58 -9.34
C PHE A 36 5.94 10.98 -9.47
N PRO A 37 4.66 11.17 -9.12
CA PRO A 37 3.71 10.18 -8.59
C PRO A 37 2.86 9.49 -9.67
N GLN A 38 3.04 9.82 -10.95
CA GLN A 38 2.12 9.39 -12.02
C GLN A 38 2.01 7.87 -12.15
N THR A 39 3.14 7.15 -12.14
CA THR A 39 3.11 5.69 -12.23
C THR A 39 2.38 5.09 -11.03
N LEU A 40 2.61 5.61 -9.82
CA LEU A 40 1.95 5.15 -8.61
C LEU A 40 0.43 5.32 -8.68
N GLN A 41 -0.05 6.50 -9.09
CA GLN A 41 -1.48 6.79 -9.22
C GLN A 41 -2.15 5.92 -10.29
N ASN A 42 -1.48 5.72 -11.43
CA ASN A 42 -1.97 4.85 -12.49
C ASN A 42 -2.06 3.39 -12.02
N THR A 43 -1.05 2.90 -11.31
CA THR A 43 -1.07 1.55 -10.75
C THR A 43 -2.24 1.39 -9.77
N TRP A 44 -2.46 2.35 -8.86
CA TRP A 44 -3.58 2.32 -7.92
C TRP A 44 -4.93 2.24 -8.63
N GLY A 45 -5.12 3.07 -9.67
CA GLY A 45 -6.34 3.06 -10.49
C GLY A 45 -6.60 1.69 -11.11
N ARG A 46 -5.57 1.08 -11.71
CA ARG A 46 -5.66 -0.24 -12.37
C ARG A 46 -5.88 -1.39 -11.39
N ILE A 47 -5.37 -1.29 -10.16
CA ILE A 47 -5.67 -2.31 -9.14
C ILE A 47 -7.18 -2.37 -8.89
N TYR A 48 -7.83 -1.21 -8.77
CA TYR A 48 -9.28 -1.13 -8.53
C TYR A 48 -10.14 -1.36 -9.77
N SER A 49 -9.73 -0.90 -10.94
CA SER A 49 -10.54 -1.01 -12.16
C SER A 49 -10.32 -2.30 -12.95
N GLU A 50 -9.14 -2.93 -12.85
CA GLU A 50 -8.77 -4.10 -13.65
C GLU A 50 -8.55 -5.34 -12.78
N TRP A 51 -7.70 -5.23 -11.74
CA TRP A 51 -7.29 -6.40 -10.96
C TRP A 51 -8.39 -6.90 -10.03
N PHE A 52 -8.97 -6.04 -9.18
CA PHE A 52 -10.02 -6.46 -8.24
C PHE A 52 -11.21 -7.16 -8.92
N PRO A 53 -11.77 -6.61 -10.03
CA PRO A 53 -12.89 -7.25 -10.74
C PRO A 53 -12.57 -8.66 -11.26
N THR A 54 -11.32 -8.92 -11.64
CA THR A 54 -10.88 -10.19 -12.25
C THR A 54 -10.20 -11.14 -11.27
N SER A 55 -9.76 -10.64 -10.12
CA SER A 55 -9.12 -11.44 -9.09
C SER A 55 -10.12 -12.34 -8.34
N SER A 56 -9.61 -13.39 -7.71
CA SER A 56 -10.35 -14.21 -6.73
C SER A 56 -10.29 -13.62 -5.32
N TYR A 57 -9.93 -12.34 -5.19
CA TYR A 57 -9.78 -11.62 -3.93
C TYR A 57 -10.78 -10.46 -3.84
N GLU A 58 -11.01 -10.01 -2.62
CA GLU A 58 -11.76 -8.79 -2.31
C GLU A 58 -11.02 -7.99 -1.23
N LEU A 59 -11.34 -6.69 -1.15
CA LEU A 59 -10.71 -5.77 -0.21
C LEU A 59 -11.04 -6.21 1.23
N ALA A 60 -10.00 -6.42 2.03
CA ALA A 60 -10.15 -6.69 3.44
C ALA A 60 -10.15 -5.40 4.26
N LYS A 61 -10.64 -5.47 5.50
CA LYS A 61 -10.54 -4.36 6.44
C LYS A 61 -9.08 -4.15 6.85
N GLY A 62 -8.59 -2.93 6.72
CA GLY A 62 -7.23 -2.55 7.13
C GLY A 62 -6.74 -1.34 6.35
N PRO A 63 -5.55 -0.81 6.67
CA PRO A 63 -4.93 0.25 5.90
C PRO A 63 -4.39 -0.30 4.57
N GLU A 64 -4.47 0.52 3.53
CA GLU A 64 -3.60 0.36 2.35
C GLU A 64 -2.26 1.03 2.66
N MET A 65 -1.15 0.37 2.34
CA MET A 65 0.19 0.89 2.65
C MET A 65 0.96 1.21 1.38
N LEU A 66 1.73 2.29 1.46
CA LEU A 66 2.66 2.71 0.42
C LEU A 66 4.07 2.65 0.98
N TRP A 67 4.93 1.86 0.33
CA TRP A 67 6.36 1.90 0.56
C TRP A 67 7.05 2.58 -0.63
N ASN A 68 8.05 3.41 -0.34
CA ASN A 68 8.84 4.15 -1.31
C ASN A 68 10.31 3.80 -1.10
N ALA A 69 11.00 3.42 -2.19
CA ALA A 69 12.38 2.92 -2.09
C ALA A 69 13.37 3.96 -1.54
N HIS A 70 13.16 5.23 -1.86
CA HIS A 70 14.01 6.33 -1.44
C HIS A 70 13.19 7.59 -1.11
N LYS A 71 13.81 8.53 -0.38
CA LYS A 71 13.23 9.87 -0.15
C LYS A 71 13.25 10.74 -1.40
N ASP A 72 14.25 10.56 -2.26
CA ASP A 72 14.35 11.26 -3.54
C ASP A 72 13.55 10.51 -4.61
N THR A 73 12.47 11.15 -5.07
CA THR A 73 11.51 10.59 -6.02
C THR A 73 11.76 11.04 -7.46
N THR A 74 12.88 11.70 -7.75
CA THR A 74 13.14 12.30 -9.07
C THR A 74 13.57 11.29 -10.15
N SER A 75 13.94 10.07 -9.75
CA SER A 75 14.31 9.02 -10.70
C SER A 75 13.17 8.70 -11.68
N PRO A 76 13.43 8.60 -13.00
CA PRO A 76 12.44 8.17 -13.97
C PRO A 76 12.04 6.70 -13.80
N THR A 77 12.79 5.93 -12.99
CA THR A 77 12.53 4.53 -12.63
C THR A 77 12.32 4.38 -11.13
N PHE A 78 11.75 5.39 -10.48
CA PHE A 78 11.46 5.34 -9.06
C PHE A 78 10.55 4.14 -8.72
N LYS A 79 10.92 3.39 -7.68
CA LYS A 79 10.19 2.20 -7.24
C LYS A 79 9.36 2.52 -5.99
N SER A 80 8.09 2.17 -6.08
CA SER A 80 7.15 2.11 -4.96
C SER A 80 6.47 0.75 -4.92
N GLU A 81 5.96 0.38 -3.74
CA GLU A 81 5.08 -0.77 -3.56
C GLU A 81 3.76 -0.32 -2.95
N ILE A 82 2.66 -0.80 -3.54
CA ILE A 82 1.31 -0.65 -3.01
C ILE A 82 0.90 -1.98 -2.37
N TRP A 83 0.57 -1.94 -1.10
CA TRP A 83 0.16 -3.09 -0.31
C TRP A 83 -1.32 -2.94 0.03
N ILE A 84 -2.16 -3.83 -0.52
CA ILE A 84 -3.60 -3.81 -0.29
C ILE A 84 -3.99 -5.05 0.52
N PRO A 85 -4.70 -4.90 1.65
CA PRO A 85 -5.14 -6.03 2.44
C PRO A 85 -6.28 -6.74 1.70
N VAL A 86 -6.19 -8.07 1.59
CA VAL A 86 -7.14 -8.88 0.82
C VAL A 86 -7.59 -10.13 1.57
N VAL A 87 -8.80 -10.56 1.27
CA VAL A 87 -9.30 -11.90 1.62
C VAL A 87 -9.74 -12.63 0.36
N LYS A 88 -9.66 -13.96 0.39
CA LYS A 88 -10.12 -14.78 -0.74
C LYS A 88 -11.65 -14.65 -0.82
N ARG A 89 -12.15 -14.32 -2.01
CA ARG A 89 -13.58 -14.27 -2.29
C ARG A 89 -14.17 -15.66 -2.06
N MET A 90 -15.19 -15.75 -1.22
CA MET A 90 -15.92 -16.99 -1.05
C MET A 90 -16.76 -17.23 -2.31
N SER A 91 -16.57 -18.39 -2.94
CA SER A 91 -17.35 -18.88 -4.08
C SER A 91 -18.67 -19.46 -3.63
#